data_AF-A0A534PWW8-F1
#
_entry.id   AF-A0A534PWW8-F1
#
_cell.length_a   1.000
_cell.length_b   1.000
_cell.length_c   1.000
_cell.angle_alpha   90.00
_cell.angle_beta   90.00
_cell.angle_gamma   90.00
#
_symmetry.space_group_name_H-M   'P 1'
#
loop_
_entity.id
_entity.type
_entity.pdbx_description
1 polymer ?
#
loop_
_entity_poly.entity_id
_entity_poly.type
_entity_poly.pdbx_seq_one_letter_code
_entity_poly.pdbx_strand_id
1 'polypeptide(L)'
;MTFEELKTLLFARSNFGVKLGLERMEEACALLGNPERSAPVLHVAGTNGKGSTCAFAEASLRAAGLRTGLYTSPHLNHFCERIRLGGEAISEARAC
;
A
#
# COMPACT_ATOMS: atom_id res chain seq x y z
N MET A 1 -4.63 -5.97 -19.01
CA MET A 1 -4.87 -6.86 -17.87
C MET A 1 -6.07 -6.32 -17.11
N THR A 2 -7.06 -7.16 -16.83
CA THR A 2 -8.22 -6.80 -16.00
C THR A 2 -7.88 -6.88 -14.52
N PHE A 3 -8.71 -6.30 -13.65
CA PHE A 3 -8.50 -6.36 -12.21
C PHE A 3 -8.55 -7.79 -11.64
N GLU A 4 -9.41 -8.64 -12.20
CA GLU A 4 -9.49 -10.05 -11.81
C GLU A 4 -8.26 -10.85 -12.27
N GLU A 5 -7.73 -10.55 -13.46
CA GLU A 5 -6.45 -11.14 -13.93
C GLU A 5 -5.29 -10.72 -13.03
N LEU A 6 -5.22 -9.42 -12.67
CA LEU A 6 -4.21 -8.89 -11.75
C LEU A 6 -4.28 -9.58 -10.39
N LYS A 7 -5.47 -9.65 -9.78
CA LYS A 7 -5.68 -10.34 -8.50
C LYS A 7 -5.21 -11.79 -8.58
N THR A 8 -5.64 -12.51 -9.61
CA THR A 8 -5.26 -13.92 -9.79
C THR A 8 -3.74 -14.08 -9.85
N LEU A 9 -3.06 -13.25 -10.62
CA LEU A 9 -1.61 -13.26 -10.75
C LEU A 9 -0.90 -12.94 -9.43
N LEU A 10 -1.36 -11.92 -8.70
CA LEU A 10 -0.78 -11.54 -7.41
C LEU A 10 -0.97 -12.64 -6.37
N PHE A 11 -2.17 -13.18 -6.23
CA PHE A 11 -2.47 -14.19 -5.21
C PHE A 11 -1.79 -15.53 -5.50
N ALA A 12 -1.60 -15.90 -6.77
CA ALA A 12 -0.82 -17.10 -7.14
C ALA A 12 0.62 -17.07 -6.60
N ARG A 13 1.21 -15.88 -6.37
CA ARG A 13 2.55 -15.75 -5.77
C ARG A 13 2.58 -15.95 -4.26
N SER A 14 1.43 -15.98 -3.59
CA SER A 14 1.34 -16.18 -2.13
C SER A 14 1.67 -17.61 -1.72
N ASN A 15 1.58 -18.57 -2.66
CA ASN A 15 1.85 -19.99 -2.45
C ASN A 15 3.29 -20.30 -2.05
N PHE A 16 4.23 -19.36 -2.23
CA PHE A 16 5.64 -19.54 -1.90
C PHE A 16 6.02 -19.10 -0.46
N GLY A 17 5.04 -18.67 0.34
CA GLY A 17 5.26 -18.20 1.71
C GLY A 17 5.97 -16.84 1.80
N VAL A 18 6.19 -16.37 3.03
CA VAL A 18 6.86 -15.08 3.29
C VAL A 18 8.36 -15.30 3.37
N LYS A 19 9.08 -14.89 2.32
CA LYS A 19 10.55 -14.76 2.35
C LYS A 19 10.90 -13.34 2.80
N LEU A 20 11.51 -13.22 3.99
CA LEU A 20 12.06 -11.97 4.49
C LEU A 20 13.34 -11.59 3.74
N GLY A 21 13.71 -10.31 3.77
CA GLY A 21 14.81 -9.72 3.00
C GLY A 21 14.34 -8.56 2.12
N LEU A 22 15.20 -7.56 1.93
CA LEU A 22 14.87 -6.33 1.19
C LEU A 22 15.40 -6.33 -0.24
N GLU A 23 16.33 -7.22 -0.58
CA GLU A 23 17.12 -7.18 -1.80
C GLU A 23 16.24 -7.17 -3.06
N ARG A 24 15.22 -8.04 -3.11
CA ARG A 24 14.25 -8.10 -4.23
C ARG A 24 13.42 -6.83 -4.36
N MET A 25 13.08 -6.19 -3.24
CA MET A 25 12.28 -4.96 -3.24
C MET A 25 13.14 -3.77 -3.62
N GLU A 26 14.39 -3.72 -3.14
CA GLU A 26 15.38 -2.71 -3.53
C GLU A 26 15.66 -2.75 -5.03
N GLU A 27 15.84 -3.94 -5.61
CA GLU A 27 15.96 -4.12 -7.07
C GLU A 27 14.71 -3.65 -7.82
N ALA A 28 13.51 -4.02 -7.36
CA ALA A 28 12.25 -3.59 -7.99
C ALA A 28 12.06 -2.06 -7.92
N CYS A 29 12.37 -1.45 -6.78
CA CYS A 29 12.35 0.00 -6.60
C CYS A 29 13.35 0.70 -7.54
N ALA A 30 14.58 0.18 -7.65
CA ALA A 30 15.60 0.74 -8.54
C ALA A 30 15.15 0.73 -10.00
N LEU A 31 14.52 -0.36 -10.46
CA LEU A 31 13.94 -0.46 -11.81
C LEU A 31 12.81 0.55 -12.07
N LEU A 32 12.11 0.98 -11.01
CA LEU A 32 11.02 1.96 -11.07
C LEU A 32 11.47 3.38 -10.75
N GLY A 33 12.79 3.64 -10.63
CA GLY A 33 13.32 4.97 -10.35
C GLY A 33 13.25 5.40 -8.88
N ASN A 34 13.28 4.44 -7.95
CA ASN A 34 13.24 4.64 -6.49
C ASN A 34 12.00 5.43 -6.00
N PRO A 35 10.78 5.00 -6.34
CA PRO A 35 9.55 5.72 -5.98
C PRO A 35 9.33 5.82 -4.46
N GLU A 36 9.91 4.93 -3.66
CA GLU A 36 9.87 4.97 -2.20
C GLU A 36 10.53 6.22 -1.59
N ARG A 37 11.35 6.94 -2.39
CA ARG A 37 12.04 8.18 -1.99
C ARG A 37 11.33 9.45 -2.46
N SER A 38 10.20 9.32 -3.13
CA SER A 38 9.52 10.44 -3.79
C SER A 38 8.73 11.36 -2.85
N ALA A 39 8.49 10.93 -1.60
CA ALA A 39 7.73 11.70 -0.62
C ALA A 39 8.18 11.40 0.82
N PRO A 40 7.88 12.28 1.80
CA PRO A 40 8.00 11.96 3.21
C PRO A 40 7.11 10.77 3.60
N VAL A 41 7.61 9.85 4.42
CA VAL A 41 6.91 8.63 4.82
C VAL A 41 6.82 8.52 6.34
N LEU A 42 5.59 8.28 6.84
CA LEU A 42 5.37 7.80 8.20
C LEU A 42 5.31 6.26 8.19
N HIS A 43 6.37 5.61 8.70
CA HIS A 43 6.44 4.15 8.78
C HIS A 43 5.93 3.68 10.16
N VAL A 44 4.91 2.82 10.18
CA VAL A 44 4.30 2.32 11.43
C VAL A 44 4.46 0.81 11.54
N ALA A 45 5.18 0.36 12.57
CA ALA A 45 5.37 -1.04 12.91
C ALA A 45 4.82 -1.35 14.32
N GLY A 46 4.51 -2.61 14.60
CA GLY A 46 4.00 -3.06 15.91
C GLY A 46 3.09 -4.27 15.79
N THR A 47 2.75 -4.91 16.92
CA THR A 47 1.89 -6.10 16.93
C THR A 47 0.44 -5.73 16.61
N ASN A 48 -0.11 -4.73 17.32
CA ASN A 48 -1.49 -4.26 17.20
C ASN A 48 -1.56 -2.76 16.93
N GLY A 49 -2.73 -2.26 16.52
CA GLY A 49 -2.99 -0.82 16.40
C GLY A 49 -2.47 -0.13 15.14
N LYS A 50 -1.54 -0.74 14.39
CA LYS A 50 -0.93 -0.15 13.16
C LYS A 50 -1.96 0.48 12.22
N GLY A 51 -3.00 -0.27 11.85
CA GLY A 51 -4.02 0.20 10.91
C GLY A 51 -4.77 1.44 11.44
N SER A 52 -5.17 1.42 12.71
CA SER A 52 -5.83 2.55 13.37
C SER A 52 -4.91 3.75 13.49
N THR A 53 -3.64 3.55 13.88
CA THR A 53 -2.63 4.61 13.95
C THR A 53 -2.42 5.27 12.60
N CYS A 54 -2.24 4.48 11.52
CA CYS A 54 -2.07 5.04 10.19
C CYS A 54 -3.34 5.78 9.71
N ALA A 55 -4.54 5.27 10.01
CA ALA A 55 -5.79 5.91 9.65
C ALA A 55 -5.99 7.25 10.37
N PHE A 56 -5.68 7.33 11.67
CA PHE A 56 -5.74 8.58 12.43
C PHE A 56 -4.69 9.59 11.93
N ALA A 57 -3.45 9.15 11.71
CA ALA A 57 -2.40 10.02 11.18
C ALA A 57 -2.76 10.57 9.79
N GLU A 58 -3.23 9.72 8.87
CA GLU A 58 -3.70 10.14 7.54
C GLU A 58 -4.81 11.19 7.65
N ALA A 59 -5.83 10.92 8.46
CA ALA A 59 -6.97 11.82 8.59
C ALA A 59 -6.56 13.17 9.18
N SER A 60 -5.69 13.19 10.19
CA SER A 60 -5.16 14.43 10.78
C SER A 60 -4.32 15.23 9.77
N LEU A 61 -3.41 14.57 9.03
CA LEU A 61 -2.57 15.25 8.03
C LEU A 61 -3.41 15.79 6.87
N ARG A 62 -4.41 15.03 6.43
CA ARG A 62 -5.36 15.47 5.40
C ARG A 62 -6.20 16.65 5.87
N ALA A 63 -6.70 16.61 7.10
CA ALA A 63 -7.44 17.73 7.70
C ALA A 63 -6.58 19.00 7.83
N ALA A 64 -5.25 18.84 7.96
CA ALA A 64 -4.29 19.94 7.93
C ALA A 64 -3.98 20.46 6.50
N GLY A 65 -4.67 19.97 5.47
CA GLY A 65 -4.53 20.44 4.08
C GLY A 65 -3.41 19.76 3.28
N LEU A 66 -2.80 18.70 3.81
CA LEU A 66 -1.76 17.96 3.07
C LEU A 66 -2.36 16.95 2.09
N ARG A 67 -1.63 16.71 1.00
CA ARG A 67 -1.90 15.58 0.09
C ARG A 67 -1.38 14.31 0.75
N THR A 68 -2.29 13.41 1.10
CA THR A 68 -1.97 12.18 1.82
C THR A 68 -2.12 10.94 0.95
N GLY A 69 -1.27 9.96 1.22
CA GLY A 69 -1.43 8.58 0.77
C GLY A 69 -1.42 7.67 2.00
N LEU A 70 -2.15 6.56 1.94
CA LEU A 70 -2.21 5.59 3.03
C LEU A 70 -2.20 4.17 2.47
N TYR A 71 -1.24 3.39 2.97
CA TYR A 71 -1.17 1.95 2.74
C TYR A 71 -1.49 1.19 4.02
N THR A 72 -2.44 0.25 3.94
CA THR A 72 -2.82 -0.64 5.06
C THR A 72 -3.11 -2.05 4.59
N SER A 73 -2.85 -3.05 5.44
CA SER A 73 -3.14 -4.45 5.15
C SER A 73 -3.51 -5.24 6.43
N PRO A 74 -4.35 -6.29 6.35
CA PRO A 74 -5.12 -6.69 5.17
C PRO A 74 -6.24 -5.69 4.84
N HIS A 75 -6.93 -5.90 3.70
CA HIS A 75 -8.21 -5.24 3.41
C HIS A 75 -9.35 -5.99 4.11
N LEU A 76 -10.52 -5.36 4.25
CA LEU A 76 -11.70 -5.99 4.84
C LEU A 76 -12.66 -6.53 3.78
N ASN A 77 -13.03 -5.72 2.78
CA ASN A 77 -14.00 -6.12 1.75
C ASN A 77 -13.36 -6.10 0.36
N HIS A 78 -12.73 -5.00 -0.02
CA HIS A 78 -12.19 -4.80 -1.37
C HIS A 78 -10.67 -4.61 -1.39
N PHE A 79 -9.98 -5.22 -2.35
CA PHE A 79 -8.51 -5.15 -2.43
C PHE A 79 -7.98 -3.71 -2.53
N CYS A 80 -8.69 -2.85 -3.26
CA CYS A 80 -8.31 -1.46 -3.41
C CYS A 80 -8.34 -0.65 -2.10
N GLU A 81 -8.98 -1.12 -1.04
CA GLU A 81 -8.92 -0.48 0.29
C GLU A 81 -7.50 -0.39 0.84
N ARG A 82 -6.58 -1.25 0.36
CA ARG A 82 -5.19 -1.25 0.80
C ARG A 82 -4.43 0.02 0.43
N ILE A 83 -4.86 0.75 -0.59
CA ILE A 83 -4.21 1.98 -1.06
C ILE A 83 -5.26 3.08 -1.14
N ARG A 84 -5.09 4.11 -0.31
CA ARG A 84 -5.94 5.31 -0.33
C ARG A 84 -5.13 6.55 -0.69
N LEU A 85 -5.73 7.44 -1.46
CA LEU A 85 -5.20 8.75 -1.82
C LEU A 85 -6.22 9.81 -1.42
N GLY A 86 -5.83 10.76 -0.57
CA GLY A 86 -6.73 11.82 -0.10
C GLY A 86 -7.97 11.29 0.64
N GLY A 87 -7.86 10.17 1.35
CA GLY A 87 -8.96 9.53 2.08
C GLY A 87 -9.75 8.48 1.29
N GLU A 88 -9.61 8.44 -0.03
CA GLU A 88 -10.40 7.55 -0.90
C GLU A 88 -9.58 6.37 -1.42
N ALA A 89 -10.21 5.18 -1.49
CA ALA A 89 -9.59 4.01 -2.10
C ALA A 89 -9.35 4.22 -3.61
N ILE A 90 -8.26 3.66 -4.14
CA ILE A 90 -8.03 3.70 -5.59
C ILE A 90 -9.10 2.89 -6.34
N SER A 91 -9.39 3.23 -7.58
CA SER A 91 -10.25 2.42 -8.44
C SER A 91 -9.52 1.18 -8.95
N GLU A 92 -10.26 0.15 -9.37
CA GLU A 92 -9.71 -1.02 -10.05
C GLU A 92 -8.89 -0.65 -11.29
N ALA A 93 -9.38 0.33 -12.06
CA ALA A 93 -8.70 0.87 -13.23
C ALA A 93 -7.37 1.57 -12.90
N ARG A 94 -7.21 2.08 -11.67
CA ARG A 94 -5.93 2.62 -11.18
C ARG A 94 -5.01 1.55 -10.60
N ALA A 95 -5.55 0.42 -10.18
CA ALA A 95 -4.77 -0.71 -9.67
C ALA A 95 -4.13 -1.53 -10.80
N CYS A 96 -4.73 -1.51 -11.99
CA CYS A 96 -4.23 -2.15 -13.21
C CYS A 96 -3.35 -1.20 -14.03
#